data_AF-A0A2G5U829-F1
#
_entry.id   AF-A0A2G5U829-F1
#
_cell.length_a   1.000
_cell.length_b   1.000
_cell.length_c   1.000
_cell.angle_alpha   90.00
_cell.angle_beta   90.00
_cell.angle_gamma   90.00
#
_symmetry.space_group_name_H-M   'P 1'
#
loop_
_entity.id
_entity.type
_entity.pdbx_description
1 polymer ?
#
loop_
_entity_poly.entity_id
_entity_poly.type
_entity_poly.pdbx_seq_one_letter_code
_entity_poly.pdbx_strand_id
1 'polypeptide(L)'
;MALLNIQAVSAQMDANFNAKILNFRMVEEGKYTVYRIQITVDTYTWTVERRYSDFDAYDIQRFTDRKKSFLPPKKRLGNKDLEFIEERRIELEKYVRALLELEVWYQKQKNVHSLPLISAKFFDFHQYVS
;
A
#
# COMPACT_ATOMS: atom_id res chain seq x y z
N MET A 1 12.91 14.39 -9.49
CA MET A 1 13.61 13.12 -9.13
C MET A 1 12.63 12.20 -8.42
N ALA A 2 12.48 10.93 -8.84
CA ALA A 2 11.64 9.99 -8.09
C ALA A 2 12.25 9.78 -6.69
N LEU A 3 11.45 9.92 -5.62
CA LEU A 3 11.90 9.67 -4.24
C LEU A 3 12.39 8.24 -4.06
N LEU A 4 11.87 7.32 -4.86
CA LEU A 4 12.33 5.95 -4.91
C LEU A 4 13.28 5.77 -6.10
N ASN A 5 14.58 5.68 -5.82
CA ASN A 5 15.53 5.16 -6.80
C ASN A 5 15.42 3.63 -6.83
N ILE A 6 14.63 3.09 -7.76
CA ILE A 6 14.37 1.64 -7.88
C ILE A 6 15.67 0.82 -8.04
N GLN A 7 16.74 1.38 -8.61
CA GLN A 7 18.01 0.64 -8.74
C GLN A 7 18.74 0.52 -7.40
N ALA A 8 18.66 1.54 -6.55
CA ALA A 8 19.38 1.61 -5.29
C ALA A 8 18.67 0.87 -4.14
N VAL A 9 17.34 0.79 -4.18
CA VAL A 9 16.58 0.09 -3.13
C VAL A 9 16.67 -1.42 -3.27
N SER A 10 16.67 -2.14 -2.14
CA SER A 10 16.52 -3.60 -2.13
C SER A 10 15.20 -4.02 -2.77
N ALA A 11 15.17 -5.23 -3.36
CA ALA A 11 13.90 -5.81 -3.85
C ALA A 11 12.98 -6.24 -2.69
N GLN A 12 13.56 -6.54 -1.53
CA GLN A 12 12.86 -6.85 -0.29
C GLN A 12 12.86 -5.62 0.59
N MET A 13 11.79 -5.41 1.35
CA MET A 13 11.74 -4.30 2.29
C MET A 13 12.79 -4.44 3.39
N ASP A 14 13.38 -3.31 3.75
CA ASP A 14 14.38 -3.19 4.80
C ASP A 14 14.08 -1.95 5.66
N ALA A 15 15.08 -1.45 6.39
CA ALA A 15 14.91 -0.25 7.22
C ALA A 15 14.77 1.03 6.38
N ASN A 16 15.35 1.06 5.18
CA ASN A 16 15.38 2.22 4.29
C ASN A 16 14.21 2.21 3.31
N PHE A 17 13.66 1.05 2.94
CA PHE A 17 12.45 0.96 2.13
C PHE A 17 11.39 0.11 2.83
N ASN A 18 10.38 0.77 3.40
CA ASN A 18 9.40 0.12 4.26
C ASN A 18 8.00 0.73 4.19
N ALA A 19 7.00 -0.06 4.53
CA ALA A 19 5.64 0.37 4.78
C ALA A 19 5.05 -0.27 6.04
N LYS A 20 4.33 0.53 6.83
CA LYS A 20 3.63 0.11 8.05
C LYS A 20 2.25 0.75 8.13
N ILE A 21 1.25 0.03 8.61
CA ILE A 21 -0.06 0.64 8.91
C ILE A 21 -0.10 0.98 10.39
N LEU A 22 0.10 2.25 10.73
CA LEU A 22 0.31 2.70 12.10
C LEU A 22 -0.92 2.52 12.98
N ASN A 23 -2.08 2.87 12.44
CA ASN A 23 -3.37 2.79 13.12
C ASN A 23 -4.51 2.87 12.10
N PHE A 24 -5.72 2.83 12.62
CA PHE A 24 -6.93 3.12 11.87
C PHE A 24 -7.82 4.10 12.65
N ARG A 25 -8.72 4.77 11.94
CA ARG A 25 -9.82 5.52 12.56
C ARG A 25 -11.15 5.20 11.89
N MET A 26 -12.19 5.19 12.71
CA MET A 26 -13.57 5.16 12.23
C MET A 26 -14.01 6.59 11.91
N VAL A 27 -14.63 6.79 10.75
CA VAL A 27 -15.07 8.10 10.23
C VAL A 27 -16.58 8.05 9.98
N GLU A 28 -17.24 9.21 10.02
CA GLU A 28 -18.71 9.33 9.88
C GLU A 28 -19.44 8.40 10.86
N GLU A 29 -19.16 8.54 12.16
CA GLU A 29 -19.78 7.73 13.23
C GLU A 29 -19.67 6.21 13.01
N GLY A 30 -18.54 5.75 12.44
CA GLY A 30 -18.32 4.32 12.17
C GLY A 30 -18.94 3.82 10.88
N LYS A 31 -19.21 4.69 9.90
CA LYS A 31 -19.63 4.28 8.57
C LYS A 31 -18.51 3.58 7.79
N TYR A 32 -17.27 4.05 7.92
CA TYR A 32 -16.11 3.41 7.30
C TYR A 32 -14.84 3.60 8.13
N THR A 33 -13.86 2.75 7.83
CA THR A 33 -12.54 2.75 8.43
C THR A 33 -11.51 3.30 7.45
N VAL A 34 -10.67 4.20 7.94
CA VAL A 34 -9.50 4.73 7.23
C VAL A 34 -8.25 4.21 7.91
N TYR A 35 -7.33 3.64 7.13
CA TYR A 35 -6.04 3.14 7.57
C TYR A 35 -4.95 4.16 7.27
N ARG A 36 -4.08 4.44 8.24
CA ARG A 36 -2.95 5.36 8.08
C ARG A 36 -1.67 4.58 7.83
N ILE A 37 -1.22 4.60 6.58
CA ILE A 37 -0.04 3.89 6.08
C ILE A 37 1.15 4.85 6.14
N GLN A 38 2.20 4.50 6.87
CA GLN A 38 3.49 5.17 6.81
C GLN A 38 4.35 4.51 5.74
N ILE A 39 4.92 5.32 4.85
CA ILE A 39 5.94 4.91 3.88
C ILE A 39 7.26 5.55 4.28
N THR A 40 8.32 4.75 4.28
CA THR A 40 9.69 5.20 4.52
C THR A 40 10.55 4.82 3.33
N VAL A 41 11.27 5.81 2.80
CA VAL A 41 12.23 5.69 1.69
C VAL A 41 13.48 6.49 2.06
N ASP A 42 14.57 5.80 2.33
CA ASP A 42 15.80 6.35 2.90
C ASP A 42 15.51 7.25 4.10
N THR A 43 15.74 8.56 3.96
CA THR A 43 15.50 9.56 5.00
C THR A 43 14.11 10.19 4.95
N TYR A 44 13.32 9.90 3.91
CA TYR A 44 11.98 10.43 3.73
C TYR A 44 10.96 9.52 4.39
N THR A 45 10.03 10.11 5.12
CA THR A 45 8.89 9.39 5.71
C THR A 45 7.65 10.25 5.61
N TRP A 46 6.57 9.67 5.10
CA TRP A 46 5.27 10.32 5.03
C TRP A 46 4.16 9.33 5.36
N THR A 47 2.95 9.85 5.54
CA THR A 47 1.77 9.02 5.76
C THR A 47 0.73 9.27 4.69
N VAL A 48 0.10 8.19 4.25
CA VAL A 48 -1.03 8.18 3.32
C VAL A 48 -2.21 7.47 3.96
N GLU A 49 -3.41 7.96 3.69
CA GLU A 49 -4.64 7.42 4.26
C GLU A 49 -5.50 6.77 3.18
N ARG A 50 -5.91 5.53 3.42
CA ARG A 50 -6.70 4.73 2.48
C ARG A 50 -7.77 3.94 3.21
N ARG A 51 -8.95 3.86 2.62
CA ARG A 51 -10.01 2.94 3.03
C ARG A 51 -9.80 1.61 2.31
N TYR A 52 -10.37 0.54 2.86
CA TYR A 52 -10.35 -0.76 2.19
C TYR A 52 -10.88 -0.69 0.74
N SER A 53 -11.90 0.13 0.46
CA SER A 53 -12.41 0.33 -0.91
C SER A 53 -11.38 0.90 -1.87
N ASP A 54 -10.44 1.71 -1.37
CA ASP A 54 -9.41 2.32 -2.19
C ASP A 54 -8.33 1.27 -2.53
N PHE A 55 -8.02 0.37 -1.59
CA PHE A 55 -7.19 -0.82 -1.85
C PHE A 55 -7.85 -1.72 -2.91
N ASP A 56 -9.14 -1.99 -2.79
CA ASP A 56 -9.88 -2.83 -3.74
C ASP A 56 -9.90 -2.23 -5.15
N ALA A 57 -10.14 -0.92 -5.27
CA ALA A 57 -10.10 -0.22 -6.56
C ALA A 57 -8.71 -0.28 -7.20
N TYR A 58 -7.66 -0.04 -6.42
CA TYR A 58 -6.28 -0.19 -6.87
C TYR A 58 -5.98 -1.63 -7.32
N ASP A 59 -6.36 -2.60 -6.51
CA ASP A 59 -6.07 -4.02 -6.74
C ASP A 59 -6.76 -4.54 -8.01
N ILE A 60 -8.00 -4.12 -8.27
CA ILE A 60 -8.73 -4.42 -9.51
C ILE A 60 -7.99 -3.85 -10.72
N GLN A 61 -7.47 -2.63 -10.62
CA GLN A 61 -6.72 -2.00 -11.70
C GLN A 61 -5.36 -2.67 -11.93
N ARG A 62 -4.68 -3.09 -10.85
CA ARG A 62 -3.32 -3.66 -10.89
C ARG A 62 -3.30 -5.13 -11.30
N PHE A 63 -4.29 -5.92 -10.85
CA PHE A 63 -4.41 -7.34 -11.10
C PHE A 63 -5.66 -7.61 -11.95
N THR A 64 -5.50 -7.47 -13.27
CA THR A 64 -6.54 -7.80 -14.25
C THR A 64 -6.95 -9.27 -14.16
N ASP A 65 -5.99 -10.17 -13.92
CA ASP A 65 -6.25 -11.55 -13.49
C ASP A 65 -6.44 -11.60 -11.97
N ARG A 66 -7.70 -11.74 -11.54
CA ARG A 66 -8.08 -11.76 -10.12
C ARG A 66 -7.45 -12.91 -9.34
N LYS A 67 -7.00 -13.98 -9.99
CA LYS A 67 -6.31 -15.10 -9.32
C LYS A 67 -4.92 -14.73 -8.80
N LYS A 68 -4.35 -13.62 -9.28
CA LYS A 68 -3.05 -13.09 -8.84
C LYS A 68 -3.18 -12.07 -7.71
N SER A 69 -4.40 -11.63 -7.39
CA SER A 69 -4.64 -10.74 -6.26
C SER A 69 -4.38 -11.49 -4.96
N PHE A 70 -3.74 -10.80 -4.02
CA PHE A 70 -3.51 -11.24 -2.65
C PHE A 70 -4.10 -10.23 -1.65
N LEU A 71 -5.06 -9.41 -2.11
CA LEU A 71 -5.80 -8.51 -1.23
C LEU A 71 -6.66 -9.32 -0.25
N PRO A 72 -6.65 -8.99 1.06
CA PRO A 72 -7.51 -9.67 2.03
C PRO A 72 -8.97 -9.56 1.63
N PRO A 73 -9.79 -10.62 1.76
CA PRO A 73 -11.14 -10.64 1.21
C PRO A 73 -12.08 -9.62 1.86
N LYS A 74 -13.08 -9.20 1.09
CA LYS A 74 -14.18 -8.38 1.62
C LYS A 74 -14.97 -9.16 2.65
N LYS A 75 -15.34 -8.50 3.73
CA LYS A 75 -16.28 -9.02 4.74
C LYS A 75 -17.53 -8.15 4.67
N ARG A 76 -18.69 -8.77 4.44
CA ARG A 76 -19.97 -8.07 4.25
C ARG A 76 -20.78 -7.91 5.55
N LEU A 77 -20.56 -8.78 6.53
CA LEU A 77 -21.21 -8.77 7.84
C LEU A 77 -20.14 -8.65 8.93
N GLY A 78 -20.34 -7.84 9.97
CA GLY A 78 -19.33 -7.66 11.03
C GLY A 78 -18.03 -7.01 10.53
N ASN A 79 -18.13 -6.16 9.50
CA ASN A 79 -16.98 -5.43 8.95
C ASN A 79 -16.62 -4.18 9.75
N LYS A 80 -17.39 -3.88 10.79
CA LYS A 80 -17.19 -2.77 11.72
C LYS A 80 -16.70 -3.23 13.10
N ASP A 81 -16.62 -4.53 13.32
CA ASP A 81 -16.15 -5.10 14.59
C ASP A 81 -14.68 -4.72 14.79
N LEU A 82 -14.33 -4.19 15.96
CA LEU A 82 -12.98 -3.66 16.21
C LEU A 82 -11.88 -4.73 16.05
N GLU A 83 -12.13 -5.94 16.55
CA GLU A 83 -11.24 -7.10 16.40
C GLU A 83 -10.96 -7.37 14.92
N PHE A 84 -12.02 -7.41 14.12
CA PHE A 84 -11.89 -7.61 12.68
C PHE A 84 -11.16 -6.48 11.96
N ILE A 85 -11.38 -5.23 12.39
CA ILE A 85 -10.68 -4.08 11.81
C ILE A 85 -9.16 -4.17 12.10
N GLU A 86 -8.78 -4.62 13.29
CA GLU A 86 -7.38 -4.79 13.68
C GLU A 86 -6.73 -5.97 12.94
N GLU A 87 -7.41 -7.11 12.82
CA GLU A 87 -6.95 -8.23 11.98
C GLU A 87 -6.71 -7.75 10.54
N ARG A 88 -7.69 -7.05 9.97
CA ARG A 88 -7.58 -6.49 8.62
C ARG A 88 -6.44 -5.47 8.51
N ARG A 89 -6.16 -4.68 9.54
CA ARG A 89 -5.01 -3.74 9.55
C ARG A 89 -3.71 -4.51 9.33
N ILE A 90 -3.52 -5.62 10.04
CA ILE A 90 -2.34 -6.47 9.92
C ILE A 90 -2.26 -7.11 8.53
N GLU A 91 -3.37 -7.62 8.01
CA GLU A 91 -3.41 -8.22 6.67
C GLU A 91 -3.15 -7.19 5.56
N LEU A 92 -3.70 -5.98 5.67
CA LEU A 92 -3.44 -4.89 4.73
C LEU A 92 -1.98 -4.42 4.79
N GLU A 93 -1.35 -4.44 5.96
CA GLU A 93 0.09 -4.15 6.07
C GLU A 93 0.91 -5.17 5.29
N LYS A 94 0.63 -6.47 5.47
CA LYS A 94 1.27 -7.53 4.68
C LYS A 94 1.06 -7.32 3.18
N TYR A 95 -0.17 -6.98 2.77
CA TYR A 95 -0.50 -6.66 1.38
C TYR A 95 0.33 -5.51 0.84
N VAL A 96 0.39 -4.37 1.53
CA VAL A 96 1.15 -3.19 1.09
C VAL A 96 2.63 -3.50 0.90
N ARG A 97 3.22 -4.24 1.86
CA ARG A 97 4.62 -4.62 1.82
C ARG A 97 4.91 -5.49 0.59
N ALA A 98 4.18 -6.58 0.45
CA ALA A 98 4.35 -7.51 -0.67
C ALA A 98 4.07 -6.83 -2.03
N LEU A 99 3.11 -5.92 -2.09
CA LEU A 99 2.80 -5.16 -3.30
C LEU A 99 3.98 -4.26 -3.71
N LEU A 100 4.54 -3.49 -2.78
CA LEU A 100 5.66 -2.60 -3.07
C LEU A 100 6.93 -3.38 -3.49
N GLU A 101 7.21 -4.50 -2.83
CA GLU A 101 8.29 -5.43 -3.24
C GLU A 101 8.05 -5.96 -4.66
N LEU A 102 6.81 -6.37 -4.97
CA LEU A 102 6.44 -6.84 -6.31
C LEU A 102 6.61 -5.75 -7.37
N GLU A 103 6.21 -4.49 -7.10
CA GLU A 103 6.40 -3.40 -8.04
C GLU A 103 7.89 -3.11 -8.28
N VAL A 104 8.69 -3.01 -7.21
CA VAL A 104 10.14 -2.79 -7.33
C VAL A 104 10.78 -3.91 -8.14
N TRP A 105 10.46 -5.17 -7.80
CA TRP A 105 10.98 -6.32 -8.53
C TRP A 105 10.61 -6.26 -10.02
N TYR A 106 9.35 -6.02 -10.34
CA TYR A 106 8.87 -6.00 -11.72
C TYR A 106 9.51 -4.87 -12.55
N GLN A 107 9.69 -3.69 -11.96
CA GLN A 107 10.31 -2.56 -12.63
C GLN A 107 11.81 -2.76 -12.82
N LYS A 108 12.51 -3.41 -11.88
CA LYS A 108 13.89 -3.86 -12.09
C LYS A 108 14.02 -4.80 -13.28
N GLN A 109 13.13 -5.80 -13.40
CA GLN A 109 13.13 -6.73 -14.55
C GLN A 109 12.92 -6.02 -15.88
N LYS A 110 12.14 -4.92 -15.89
CA LYS A 110 11.88 -4.10 -17.07
C LYS A 110 12.93 -3.03 -17.35
N ASN A 111 13.95 -2.90 -16.50
CA ASN A 111 14.89 -1.78 -16.51
C ASN A 111 14.18 -0.40 -16.47
N VAL A 112 13.09 -0.31 -15.70
CA VAL A 112 12.34 0.93 -15.46
C VAL A 112 12.67 1.44 -14.07
N HIS A 113 13.00 2.73 -13.95
CA HIS A 113 13.48 3.33 -12.70
C HIS A 113 12.40 4.06 -11.89
N SER A 114 11.13 3.83 -12.21
CA SER A 114 9.99 4.47 -11.55
C SER A 114 8.88 3.47 -11.25
N LEU A 115 8.12 3.71 -10.18
CA LEU A 115 6.90 2.96 -9.91
C LEU A 115 5.87 3.20 -11.02
N PRO A 116 4.97 2.25 -11.29
CA PRO A 116 3.79 2.51 -12.11
C PRO A 116 3.00 3.69 -11.55
N LEU A 117 2.41 4.51 -12.42
CA LEU A 117 1.67 5.71 -12.01
C LEU A 117 0.56 5.40 -11.00
N ILE A 118 -0.14 4.29 -11.18
CA ILE A 118 -1.22 3.87 -10.29
C ILE A 118 -0.70 3.59 -8.87
N SER A 119 0.48 2.98 -8.74
CA SER A 119 1.12 2.68 -7.45
C SER A 119 1.68 3.96 -6.82
N ALA A 120 2.30 4.83 -7.63
CA ALA A 120 2.79 6.13 -7.18
C ALA A 120 1.65 7.05 -6.70
N LYS A 121 0.46 6.96 -7.29
CA LYS A 121 -0.75 7.65 -6.80
C LYS A 121 -1.32 6.99 -5.55
N PHE A 122 -1.39 5.67 -5.52
CA PHE A 122 -1.93 4.97 -4.36
C PHE A 122 -1.14 5.26 -3.08
N PHE A 123 0.20 5.37 -3.18
CA PHE A 123 1.08 5.67 -2.04
C PHE A 123 1.53 7.13 -1.95
N ASP A 124 0.94 8.03 -2.74
CA ASP A 124 1.26 9.47 -2.78
C ASP A 124 2.74 9.82 -3.04
N PHE A 125 3.54 8.92 -3.64
CA PHE A 125 4.92 9.23 -4.06
C PHE A 125 4.98 10.50 -4.91
N HIS A 126 3.98 10.74 -5.77
CA HIS A 126 3.92 11.92 -6.63
C HIS A 126 3.78 13.25 -5.88
N GLN A 127 3.28 13.27 -4.65
CA GLN A 127 3.14 14.51 -3.86
C GLN A 127 4.44 14.94 -3.21
N TYR A 128 5.38 14.01 -3.09
CA TYR A 128 6.68 14.23 -2.47
C TYR A 128 7.82 14.09 -3.50
N VAL A 129 7.47 13.96 -4.79
CA VAL A 129 8.37 13.98 -5.94
C VAL A 129 8.20 15.32 -6.67
N SER A 130 9.24 16.15 -6.65
CA SER A 130 9.47 17.23 -7.63
C SER A 130 10.50 16.80 -8.65
#